data_AF-A0A146K5M0-F1
#
_entry.id   AF-A0A146K5M0-F1
#
_cell.length_a   1.000
_cell.length_b   1.000
_cell.length_c   1.000
_cell.angle_alpha   90.00
_cell.angle_beta   90.00
_cell.angle_gamma   90.00
#
_symmetry.space_group_name_H-M   'P 1'
#
loop_
_entity.id
_entity.type
_entity.pdbx_description
1 polymer ?
#
loop_
_entity_poly.entity_id
_entity_poly.type
_entity_poly.pdbx_seq_one_letter_code
_entity_poly.pdbx_strand_id
1 'polypeptide(L)'
;KQQKFLAQYNINLSDLNNIQDTEIINHCLILHKEEYQIAQFITRTDITAIFGPNLRILGENLFREQSQLQQIYCPNVTNIGYGVFYMCQKLQSVHLPQVTVLGTHAFTRADSLKSVNLPSLIEMNDYSFYICGNLESFRAKMLVKAGSEVFANCARLTTFVVPNLKYVKNDFMRGCIALQKMVAPLIEDYECRCDECPRCNGYLRESQEIYGYQKKIWQLQKANQGFKQQKGGLESKQQEKLENALGKLRLFNKTVKIVELQN
;
A
#
# COMPACT_ATOMS: atom_id res chain seq x y z
N LYS A 1 -5.46 -13.99 11.74
CA LYS A 1 -6.20 -12.78 11.30
C LYS A 1 -7.69 -13.07 11.13
N GLN A 2 -8.06 -14.16 10.44
CA GLN A 2 -9.44 -14.64 10.33
C GLN A 2 -10.19 -14.70 11.67
N GLN A 3 -9.70 -15.48 12.63
CA GLN A 3 -10.35 -15.62 13.95
C GLN A 3 -10.52 -14.28 14.68
N LYS A 4 -9.53 -13.38 14.59
CA LYS A 4 -9.64 -12.03 15.19
C LYS A 4 -10.74 -11.19 14.54
N PHE A 5 -10.87 -11.28 13.21
CA PHE A 5 -11.94 -10.61 12.48
C PHE A 5 -13.31 -11.19 12.88
N LEU A 6 -13.48 -12.52 12.84
CA LEU A 6 -14.73 -13.17 13.20
C LEU A 6 -15.17 -12.88 14.65
N ALA A 7 -14.22 -12.90 15.59
CA ALA A 7 -14.48 -12.57 16.99
C ALA A 7 -15.00 -11.13 17.19
N GLN A 8 -14.57 -10.17 16.37
CA GLN A 8 -15.06 -8.78 16.45
C GLN A 8 -16.56 -8.68 16.15
N TYR A 9 -17.09 -9.57 15.31
CA TYR A 9 -18.50 -9.61 14.93
C TYR A 9 -19.27 -10.72 15.66
N ASN A 10 -18.70 -11.32 16.71
CA ASN A 10 -19.30 -12.44 17.45
C ASN A 10 -19.72 -13.61 16.54
N ILE A 11 -18.89 -13.94 15.54
CA ILE A 11 -19.13 -15.04 14.60
C ILE A 11 -18.22 -16.22 14.96
N ASN A 12 -18.80 -17.39 15.19
CA ASN A 12 -18.07 -18.63 15.37
C ASN A 12 -17.87 -19.33 14.02
N LEU A 13 -16.83 -20.16 13.91
CA LEU A 13 -16.59 -20.95 12.69
C LEU A 13 -17.75 -21.92 12.39
N SER A 14 -18.43 -22.42 13.43
CA SER A 14 -19.63 -23.25 13.28
C SER A 14 -20.77 -22.54 12.57
N ASP A 15 -20.91 -21.22 12.76
CA ASP A 15 -21.99 -20.42 12.19
C ASP A 15 -21.86 -20.32 10.67
N LEU A 16 -20.62 -20.49 10.16
CA LEU A 16 -20.30 -20.44 8.74
C LEU A 16 -20.63 -21.74 7.99
N ASN A 17 -20.83 -22.87 8.69
CA ASN A 17 -21.03 -24.16 8.02
C ASN A 17 -22.40 -24.31 7.35
N ASN A 18 -23.42 -23.58 7.83
CA ASN A 18 -24.82 -23.74 7.40
C ASN A 18 -25.41 -22.47 6.76
N ILE A 19 -24.63 -21.38 6.70
CA ILE A 19 -25.12 -20.10 6.21
C ILE A 19 -25.18 -20.07 4.68
N GLN A 20 -26.26 -19.50 4.13
CA GLN A 20 -26.34 -19.31 2.68
C GLN A 20 -25.40 -18.19 2.22
N ASP A 21 -24.98 -18.27 0.96
CA ASP A 21 -24.19 -17.23 0.32
C ASP A 21 -24.93 -15.87 0.38
N THR A 22 -24.21 -14.79 0.69
CA THR A 22 -24.72 -13.41 0.83
C THR A 22 -25.62 -13.11 2.03
N GLU A 23 -25.77 -14.05 2.96
CA GLU A 23 -26.41 -13.77 4.25
C GLU A 23 -25.54 -12.90 5.16
N ILE A 24 -26.19 -12.27 6.14
CA ILE A 24 -25.54 -11.42 7.14
C ILE A 24 -25.62 -12.08 8.51
N ILE A 25 -24.48 -12.14 9.20
CA ILE A 25 -24.42 -12.42 10.64
C ILE A 25 -23.86 -11.19 11.33
N ASN A 26 -24.59 -10.62 12.29
CA ASN A 26 -24.12 -9.49 13.11
C ASN A 26 -23.53 -8.34 12.26
N HIS A 27 -24.25 -7.93 11.20
CA HIS A 27 -23.84 -6.90 10.22
C HIS A 27 -22.62 -7.26 9.35
N CYS A 28 -22.14 -8.50 9.37
CA CYS A 28 -21.09 -9.00 8.51
C CYS A 28 -21.69 -9.80 7.34
N LEU A 29 -21.45 -9.34 6.11
CA LEU A 29 -21.84 -10.04 4.89
C LEU A 29 -20.91 -11.23 4.63
N ILE A 30 -21.47 -12.42 4.55
CA ILE A 30 -20.75 -13.67 4.29
C ILE A 30 -20.77 -13.98 2.79
N LEU A 31 -19.59 -14.15 2.20
CA LEU A 31 -19.40 -14.39 0.77
C LEU A 31 -18.62 -15.70 0.55
N HIS A 32 -19.27 -16.69 -0.06
CA HIS A 32 -18.68 -18.01 -0.30
C HIS A 32 -18.13 -18.20 -1.71
N LYS A 33 -18.68 -17.49 -2.70
CA LYS A 33 -18.24 -17.57 -4.10
C LYS A 33 -16.92 -16.84 -4.35
N GLU A 34 -16.26 -17.24 -5.43
CA GLU A 34 -15.01 -16.62 -5.89
C GLU A 34 -15.22 -15.27 -6.59
N GLU A 35 -16.42 -15.01 -7.11
CA GLU A 35 -16.81 -13.79 -7.83
C GLU A 35 -18.33 -13.54 -7.71
N TYR A 36 -18.73 -12.28 -7.89
CA TYR A 36 -20.11 -11.78 -7.81
C TYR A 36 -20.42 -10.87 -8.99
N GLN A 37 -21.72 -10.65 -9.24
CA GLN A 37 -22.17 -9.78 -10.32
C GLN A 37 -21.77 -8.32 -10.07
N ILE A 38 -21.61 -7.56 -11.16
CA ILE A 38 -21.30 -6.12 -11.11
C ILE A 38 -22.33 -5.41 -10.23
N ALA A 39 -21.84 -4.54 -9.34
CA ALA A 39 -22.65 -3.69 -8.46
C ALA A 39 -23.67 -4.46 -7.60
N GLN A 40 -23.48 -5.75 -7.33
CA GLN A 40 -24.49 -6.60 -6.67
C GLN A 40 -24.93 -6.10 -5.29
N PHE A 41 -24.07 -5.41 -4.53
CA PHE A 41 -24.36 -5.02 -3.15
C PHE A 41 -24.56 -3.51 -2.94
N ILE A 42 -24.67 -2.70 -4.00
CA ILE A 42 -24.75 -1.22 -3.87
C ILE A 42 -25.99 -0.73 -3.13
N THR A 43 -27.08 -1.51 -3.11
CA THR A 43 -28.34 -1.13 -2.45
C THR A 43 -28.39 -1.55 -0.99
N ARG A 44 -27.40 -2.30 -0.49
CA ARG A 44 -27.32 -2.69 0.92
C ARG A 44 -26.97 -1.47 1.78
N THR A 45 -27.55 -1.42 2.96
CA THR A 45 -27.29 -0.37 3.97
C THR A 45 -27.02 -0.95 5.37
N ASP A 46 -27.10 -2.27 5.47
CA ASP A 46 -27.08 -3.07 6.70
C ASP A 46 -25.72 -3.75 6.95
N ILE A 47 -24.78 -3.61 6.01
CA ILE A 47 -23.44 -4.20 6.10
C ILE A 47 -22.45 -3.23 6.75
N THR A 48 -21.74 -3.73 7.75
CA THR A 48 -20.59 -3.06 8.39
C THR A 48 -19.29 -3.82 8.20
N ALA A 49 -19.37 -5.09 7.81
CA ALA A 49 -18.22 -5.92 7.49
C ALA A 49 -18.47 -6.83 6.29
N ILE A 50 -17.38 -7.25 5.66
CA ILE A 50 -17.39 -8.27 4.62
C ILE A 50 -16.44 -9.40 5.02
N PHE A 51 -16.92 -10.63 4.98
CA PHE A 51 -16.15 -11.85 5.16
C PHE A 51 -16.23 -12.70 3.88
N GLY A 52 -15.17 -12.65 3.08
CA GLY A 52 -15.08 -13.39 1.82
C GLY A 52 -13.76 -14.17 1.71
N PRO A 53 -13.59 -15.29 2.44
CA PRO A 53 -12.33 -16.02 2.48
C PRO A 53 -11.97 -16.66 1.13
N ASN A 54 -12.95 -17.01 0.30
CA ASN A 54 -12.72 -17.65 -1.00
C ASN A 54 -12.77 -16.67 -2.18
N LEU A 55 -13.13 -15.41 -1.91
CA LEU A 55 -13.28 -14.41 -2.95
C LEU A 55 -11.95 -14.14 -3.66
N ARG A 56 -11.94 -14.20 -4.99
CA ARG A 56 -10.77 -14.00 -5.85
C ARG A 56 -10.81 -12.64 -6.53
N ILE A 57 -12.00 -12.20 -6.95
CA ILE A 57 -12.20 -10.98 -7.72
C ILE A 57 -13.26 -10.14 -7.03
N LEU A 58 -12.93 -8.86 -6.80
CA LEU A 58 -13.91 -7.84 -6.47
C LEU A 58 -14.29 -7.11 -7.76
N GLY A 59 -15.41 -7.51 -8.36
CA GLY A 59 -15.92 -6.96 -9.61
C GLY A 59 -16.34 -5.49 -9.53
N GLU A 60 -16.59 -4.87 -10.68
CA GLU A 60 -16.92 -3.45 -10.78
C GLU A 60 -18.05 -3.01 -9.84
N ASN A 61 -17.83 -1.89 -9.15
CA ASN A 61 -18.77 -1.20 -8.25
C ASN A 61 -19.41 -2.10 -7.17
N LEU A 62 -18.83 -3.27 -6.87
CA LEU A 62 -19.49 -4.31 -6.07
C LEU A 62 -19.97 -3.83 -4.70
N PHE A 63 -19.21 -2.94 -4.04
CA PHE A 63 -19.53 -2.34 -2.73
C PHE A 63 -19.52 -0.81 -2.80
N ARG A 64 -19.87 -0.23 -3.95
CA ARG A 64 -19.89 1.23 -4.13
C ARG A 64 -20.85 1.87 -3.14
N GLU A 65 -20.42 3.00 -2.56
CA GLU A 65 -21.19 3.86 -1.65
C GLU A 65 -21.73 3.15 -0.39
N GLN A 66 -21.06 2.07 0.03
CA GLN A 66 -21.38 1.37 1.29
C GLN A 66 -20.93 2.18 2.51
N SER A 67 -21.71 3.22 2.84
CA SER A 67 -21.38 4.24 3.85
C SER A 67 -21.25 3.71 5.28
N GLN A 68 -21.76 2.51 5.57
CA GLN A 68 -21.63 1.86 6.88
C GLN A 68 -20.52 0.81 6.93
N LEU A 69 -19.90 0.45 5.79
CA LEU A 69 -18.86 -0.56 5.72
C LEU A 69 -17.59 -0.08 6.45
N GLN A 70 -17.11 -0.86 7.41
CA GLN A 70 -15.98 -0.53 8.27
C GLN A 70 -14.78 -1.45 8.05
N GLN A 71 -15.01 -2.74 7.79
CA GLN A 71 -13.93 -3.72 7.68
C GLN A 71 -14.16 -4.77 6.60
N ILE A 72 -13.05 -5.25 6.04
CA ILE A 72 -13.08 -6.26 4.99
C ILE A 72 -12.04 -7.34 5.29
N TYR A 73 -12.48 -8.60 5.26
CA TYR A 73 -11.64 -9.78 5.32
C TYR A 73 -11.77 -10.62 4.05
N CYS A 74 -10.90 -10.35 3.08
CA CYS A 74 -10.87 -11.05 1.79
C CYS A 74 -9.41 -11.43 1.44
N PRO A 75 -8.83 -12.43 2.14
CA PRO A 75 -7.40 -12.73 2.09
C PRO A 75 -6.89 -13.18 0.71
N ASN A 76 -7.79 -13.70 -0.13
CA ASN A 76 -7.49 -14.38 -1.38
C ASN A 76 -7.80 -13.55 -2.64
N VAL A 77 -8.27 -12.31 -2.46
CA VAL A 77 -8.56 -11.42 -3.59
C VAL A 77 -7.26 -10.99 -4.24
N THR A 78 -7.20 -11.15 -5.57
CA THR A 78 -6.06 -10.75 -6.39
C THR A 78 -6.36 -9.50 -7.22
N ASN A 79 -7.62 -9.26 -7.57
CA ASN A 79 -8.02 -8.12 -8.40
C ASN A 79 -9.19 -7.34 -7.78
N ILE A 80 -9.09 -6.02 -7.83
CA ILE A 80 -10.15 -5.08 -7.43
C ILE A 80 -10.50 -4.22 -8.64
N GLY A 81 -11.74 -4.30 -9.10
CA GLY A 81 -12.23 -3.61 -10.29
C GLY A 81 -12.46 -2.12 -10.10
N TYR A 82 -13.15 -1.52 -11.08
CA TYR A 82 -13.54 -0.12 -11.04
C TYR A 82 -14.46 0.18 -9.85
N GLY A 83 -14.15 1.23 -9.08
CA GLY A 83 -15.06 1.83 -8.10
C GLY A 83 -15.55 0.94 -6.95
N VAL A 84 -14.92 -0.22 -6.68
CA VAL A 84 -15.43 -1.22 -5.74
C VAL A 84 -15.78 -0.66 -4.37
N PHE A 85 -14.92 0.20 -3.82
CA PHE A 85 -15.13 0.87 -2.52
C PHE A 85 -15.20 2.39 -2.66
N TYR A 86 -15.66 2.87 -3.81
CA TYR A 86 -15.89 4.30 -4.03
C TYR A 86 -16.88 4.83 -2.98
N MET A 87 -16.47 5.88 -2.26
CA MET A 87 -17.25 6.52 -1.19
C MET A 87 -17.65 5.58 -0.03
N CYS A 88 -16.87 4.54 0.26
CA CYS A 88 -16.97 3.79 1.51
C CYS A 88 -16.34 4.58 2.68
N GLN A 89 -16.98 5.69 3.07
CA GLN A 89 -16.41 6.70 3.96
C GLN A 89 -16.04 6.19 5.36
N LYS A 90 -16.73 5.15 5.85
CA LYS A 90 -16.45 4.53 7.15
C LYS A 90 -15.46 3.36 7.09
N LEU A 91 -14.91 3.02 5.93
CA LEU A 91 -13.99 1.90 5.77
C LEU A 91 -12.67 2.19 6.49
N GLN A 92 -12.43 1.49 7.60
CA GLN A 92 -11.28 1.72 8.48
C GLN A 92 -10.13 0.76 8.23
N SER A 93 -10.44 -0.48 7.85
CA SER A 93 -9.42 -1.52 7.68
C SER A 93 -9.76 -2.47 6.55
N VAL A 94 -8.73 -2.87 5.80
CA VAL A 94 -8.84 -3.84 4.72
C VAL A 94 -7.80 -4.94 4.90
N HIS A 95 -8.22 -6.20 4.79
CA HIS A 95 -7.32 -7.34 4.76
C HIS A 95 -7.32 -7.98 3.38
N LEU A 96 -6.41 -7.49 2.53
CA LEU A 96 -6.30 -7.79 1.11
C LEU A 96 -4.83 -8.09 0.70
N PRO A 97 -4.17 -9.08 1.33
CA PRO A 97 -2.72 -9.26 1.20
C PRO A 97 -2.27 -9.71 -0.20
N GLN A 98 -3.15 -10.36 -0.97
CA GLN A 98 -2.84 -10.94 -2.29
C GLN A 98 -3.21 -10.06 -3.48
N VAL A 99 -3.77 -8.86 -3.24
CA VAL A 99 -4.16 -7.97 -4.32
C VAL A 99 -2.94 -7.56 -5.14
N THR A 100 -3.01 -7.79 -6.44
CA THR A 100 -1.97 -7.44 -7.42
C THR A 100 -2.34 -6.22 -8.27
N VAL A 101 -3.65 -5.97 -8.46
CA VAL A 101 -4.16 -4.84 -9.27
C VAL A 101 -5.28 -4.10 -8.53
N LEU A 102 -5.21 -2.77 -8.54
CA LEU A 102 -6.30 -1.88 -8.14
C LEU A 102 -6.85 -1.11 -9.33
N GLY A 103 -8.15 -1.24 -9.55
CA GLY A 103 -8.89 -0.55 -10.59
C GLY A 103 -9.05 0.94 -10.31
N THR A 104 -9.53 1.65 -11.34
CA THR A 104 -9.78 3.09 -11.27
C THR A 104 -10.80 3.34 -10.18
N HIS A 105 -10.58 4.37 -9.36
CA HIS A 105 -11.46 4.74 -8.26
C HIS A 105 -11.69 3.68 -7.15
N ALA A 106 -10.90 2.60 -7.09
CA ALA A 106 -11.13 1.45 -6.20
C ALA A 106 -11.43 1.81 -4.72
N PHE A 107 -10.74 2.82 -4.17
CA PHE A 107 -10.91 3.31 -2.79
C PHE A 107 -11.09 4.84 -2.74
N THR A 108 -11.54 5.49 -3.82
CA THR A 108 -11.78 6.95 -3.79
C THR A 108 -12.72 7.32 -2.64
N ARG A 109 -12.35 8.33 -1.84
CA ARG A 109 -13.11 8.79 -0.66
C ARG A 109 -13.38 7.70 0.39
N ALA A 110 -12.45 6.74 0.55
CA ALA A 110 -12.42 5.85 1.71
C ALA A 110 -11.90 6.62 2.94
N ASP A 111 -12.66 7.62 3.38
CA ASP A 111 -12.17 8.69 4.24
C ASP A 111 -11.69 8.23 5.62
N SER A 112 -12.17 7.10 6.13
CA SER A 112 -11.75 6.54 7.43
C SER A 112 -10.52 5.62 7.37
N LEU A 113 -10.00 5.34 6.18
CA LEU A 113 -8.92 4.38 5.99
C LEU A 113 -7.59 5.00 6.41
N LYS A 114 -7.01 4.54 7.53
CA LYS A 114 -5.79 5.14 8.11
C LYS A 114 -4.49 4.57 7.57
N SER A 115 -4.45 3.26 7.36
CA SER A 115 -3.23 2.54 6.97
C SER A 115 -3.55 1.43 6.00
N VAL A 116 -2.78 1.36 4.92
CA VAL A 116 -2.93 0.36 3.86
C VAL A 116 -1.60 -0.34 3.65
N ASN A 117 -1.64 -1.67 3.69
CA ASN A 117 -0.50 -2.53 3.41
C ASN A 117 -0.90 -3.61 2.41
N LEU A 118 -0.43 -3.47 1.17
CA LEU A 118 -0.73 -4.36 0.05
C LEU A 118 0.60 -4.93 -0.49
N PRO A 119 1.15 -5.98 0.15
CA PRO A 119 2.51 -6.44 -0.12
C PRO A 119 2.69 -7.02 -1.53
N SER A 120 1.64 -7.60 -2.11
CA SER A 120 1.65 -8.22 -3.45
C SER A 120 1.21 -7.27 -4.57
N LEU A 121 0.87 -6.02 -4.26
CA LEU A 121 0.35 -5.07 -5.23
C LEU A 121 1.40 -4.73 -6.29
N ILE A 122 1.05 -4.84 -7.57
CA ILE A 122 1.92 -4.58 -8.72
C ILE A 122 1.50 -3.32 -9.46
N GLU A 123 0.19 -3.09 -9.60
CA GLU A 123 -0.35 -2.02 -10.44
C GLU A 123 -1.54 -1.31 -9.77
N MET A 124 -1.58 0.01 -9.92
CA MET A 124 -2.69 0.85 -9.49
C MET A 124 -3.14 1.74 -10.66
N ASN A 125 -4.43 1.74 -10.93
CA ASN A 125 -5.03 2.59 -11.96
C ASN A 125 -5.31 3.98 -11.42
N ASP A 126 -5.80 4.85 -12.31
CA ASP A 126 -6.03 6.26 -12.01
C ASP A 126 -7.02 6.41 -10.81
N TYR A 127 -6.76 7.38 -9.93
CA TYR A 127 -7.63 7.72 -8.80
C TYR A 127 -7.88 6.61 -7.75
N SER A 128 -7.12 5.50 -7.71
CA SER A 128 -7.44 4.36 -6.82
C SER A 128 -7.54 4.72 -5.32
N PHE A 129 -6.82 5.73 -4.80
CA PHE A 129 -6.97 6.27 -3.43
C PHE A 129 -7.23 7.79 -3.43
N TYR A 130 -7.95 8.28 -4.44
CA TYR A 130 -8.23 9.71 -4.59
C TYR A 130 -9.05 10.26 -3.41
N ILE A 131 -8.59 11.37 -2.82
CA ILE A 131 -9.23 12.05 -1.68
C ILE A 131 -9.44 11.08 -0.49
N CYS A 132 -8.46 10.25 -0.14
CA CYS A 132 -8.51 9.49 1.12
C CYS A 132 -7.97 10.36 2.27
N GLY A 133 -8.85 11.20 2.84
CA GLY A 133 -8.45 12.29 3.74
C GLY A 133 -7.73 11.89 5.03
N ASN A 134 -7.99 10.68 5.56
CA ASN A 134 -7.32 10.17 6.77
C ASN A 134 -6.23 9.12 6.50
N LEU A 135 -5.86 8.88 5.24
CA LEU A 135 -4.79 7.93 4.95
C LEU A 135 -3.46 8.48 5.43
N GLU A 136 -2.92 7.90 6.50
CA GLU A 136 -1.66 8.30 7.15
C GLU A 136 -0.48 7.49 6.62
N SER A 137 -0.71 6.23 6.23
CA SER A 137 0.36 5.35 5.76
C SER A 137 -0.05 4.40 4.64
N PHE A 138 0.81 4.30 3.63
CA PHE A 138 0.68 3.35 2.54
C PHE A 138 1.97 2.56 2.34
N ARG A 139 1.86 1.24 2.23
CA ARG A 139 2.98 0.32 1.95
C ARG A 139 2.59 -0.68 0.85
N ALA A 140 3.38 -0.71 -0.21
CA ALA A 140 3.25 -1.69 -1.30
C ALA A 140 4.63 -1.98 -1.90
N LYS A 141 5.33 -2.98 -1.36
CA LYS A 141 6.74 -3.24 -1.71
C LYS A 141 6.94 -3.69 -3.15
N MET A 142 5.96 -4.37 -3.71
CA MET A 142 6.01 -4.92 -5.07
C MET A 142 5.45 -3.96 -6.13
N LEU A 143 4.93 -2.79 -5.74
CA LEU A 143 4.28 -1.86 -6.65
C LEU A 143 5.27 -1.39 -7.72
N VAL A 144 4.89 -1.50 -8.99
CA VAL A 144 5.72 -1.12 -10.15
C VAL A 144 5.11 0.06 -10.91
N LYS A 145 3.78 0.10 -11.03
CA LYS A 145 3.05 1.08 -11.84
C LYS A 145 1.94 1.75 -11.04
N ALA A 146 1.82 3.06 -11.18
CA ALA A 146 0.72 3.82 -10.62
C ALA A 146 0.17 4.84 -11.64
N GLY A 147 -1.16 4.93 -11.70
CA GLY A 147 -1.89 5.84 -12.57
C GLY A 147 -1.82 7.31 -12.15
N SER A 148 -2.69 8.12 -12.76
CA SER A 148 -2.82 9.55 -12.47
C SER A 148 -3.56 9.75 -11.16
N GLU A 149 -3.17 10.75 -10.38
CA GLU A 149 -3.90 11.21 -9.19
C GLU A 149 -4.25 10.15 -8.15
N VAL A 150 -3.50 9.05 -8.11
CA VAL A 150 -3.81 7.89 -7.25
C VAL A 150 -3.95 8.27 -5.79
N PHE A 151 -3.08 9.13 -5.26
CA PHE A 151 -3.13 9.63 -3.89
C PHE A 151 -3.43 11.14 -3.83
N ALA A 152 -3.98 11.72 -4.89
CA ALA A 152 -4.25 13.15 -4.87
C ALA A 152 -5.23 13.50 -3.74
N ASN A 153 -4.90 14.56 -3.00
CA ASN A 153 -5.58 15.06 -1.80
C ASN A 153 -5.61 14.08 -0.61
N CYS A 154 -4.67 13.15 -0.53
CA CYS A 154 -4.38 12.41 0.71
C CYS A 154 -3.53 13.27 1.66
N ALA A 155 -4.12 14.36 2.18
CA ALA A 155 -3.40 15.40 2.90
C ALA A 155 -2.74 14.94 4.21
N ARG A 156 -3.22 13.83 4.81
CA ARG A 156 -2.67 13.24 6.04
C ARG A 156 -1.59 12.18 5.81
N LEU A 157 -1.23 11.87 4.56
CA LEU A 157 -0.27 10.82 4.25
C LEU A 157 1.14 11.22 4.70
N THR A 158 1.61 10.61 5.79
CA THR A 158 2.93 10.88 6.37
C THR A 158 3.97 9.85 5.95
N THR A 159 3.56 8.60 5.71
CA THR A 159 4.47 7.47 5.45
C THR A 159 4.11 6.73 4.17
N PHE A 160 5.03 6.71 3.21
CA PHE A 160 4.84 6.11 1.89
C PHE A 160 6.01 5.17 1.52
N VAL A 161 5.75 3.86 1.39
CA VAL A 161 6.80 2.84 1.18
C VAL A 161 6.51 1.98 -0.04
N VAL A 162 7.19 2.28 -1.14
CA VAL A 162 7.05 1.66 -2.47
C VAL A 162 8.42 1.55 -3.20
N PRO A 163 9.39 0.79 -2.66
CA PRO A 163 10.78 0.76 -3.14
C PRO A 163 10.96 0.31 -4.60
N ASN A 164 9.96 -0.33 -5.20
CA ASN A 164 10.03 -0.88 -6.56
C ASN A 164 9.22 -0.09 -7.60
N LEU A 165 8.63 1.06 -7.23
CA LEU A 165 7.77 1.85 -8.11
C LEU A 165 8.59 2.42 -9.27
N LYS A 166 8.22 2.15 -10.52
CA LYS A 166 8.98 2.59 -11.71
C LYS A 166 8.25 3.62 -12.54
N TYR A 167 6.94 3.46 -12.68
CA TYR A 167 6.13 4.27 -13.58
C TYR A 167 5.01 4.93 -12.79
N VAL A 168 4.93 6.25 -12.88
CA VAL A 168 3.83 7.04 -12.32
C VAL A 168 3.32 8.00 -13.38
N LYS A 169 2.02 8.25 -13.40
CA LYS A 169 1.45 9.31 -14.24
C LYS A 169 1.31 10.63 -13.44
N ASN A 170 0.72 11.63 -14.08
CA ASN A 170 0.64 13.00 -13.60
C ASN A 170 -0.12 13.12 -12.27
N ASP A 171 0.30 14.09 -11.46
CA ASP A 171 -0.34 14.48 -10.20
C ASP A 171 -0.57 13.34 -9.19
N PHE A 172 0.18 12.25 -9.30
CA PHE A 172 0.07 11.02 -8.50
C PHE A 172 -0.08 11.26 -6.98
N MET A 173 0.57 12.29 -6.42
CA MET A 173 0.46 12.70 -5.00
C MET A 173 0.19 14.21 -4.81
N ARG A 174 -0.58 14.82 -5.72
CA ARG A 174 -1.00 16.23 -5.59
C ARG A 174 -1.69 16.45 -4.24
N GLY A 175 -1.35 17.51 -3.50
CA GLY A 175 -1.98 17.80 -2.20
C GLY A 175 -1.60 16.85 -1.04
N CYS A 176 -0.61 15.97 -1.20
CA CYS A 176 -0.03 15.19 -0.09
C CYS A 176 0.95 16.03 0.75
N ILE A 177 0.44 17.05 1.43
CA ILE A 177 1.25 18.07 2.13
C ILE A 177 1.95 17.57 3.41
N ALA A 178 1.49 16.48 4.03
CA ALA A 178 2.01 15.98 5.29
C ALA A 178 3.11 14.90 5.17
N LEU A 179 3.64 14.66 3.97
CA LEU A 179 4.59 13.57 3.75
C LEU A 179 5.92 13.81 4.48
N GLN A 180 6.29 12.87 5.36
CA GLN A 180 7.50 12.95 6.18
C GLN A 180 8.49 11.82 5.88
N LYS A 181 7.96 10.63 5.55
CA LYS A 181 8.75 9.41 5.33
C LYS A 181 8.39 8.82 3.98
N MET A 182 9.32 8.86 3.04
CA MET A 182 9.17 8.23 1.73
C MET A 182 10.30 7.27 1.43
N VAL A 183 9.93 6.06 1.01
CA VAL A 183 10.84 5.02 0.53
C VAL A 183 10.37 4.63 -0.86
N ALA A 184 10.90 5.31 -1.87
CA ALA A 184 10.59 5.10 -3.28
C ALA A 184 11.83 5.45 -4.11
N PRO A 185 12.00 4.88 -5.32
CA PRO A 185 13.10 5.27 -6.19
C PRO A 185 12.91 6.70 -6.73
N LEU A 186 13.98 7.24 -7.30
CA LEU A 186 13.92 8.48 -8.06
C LEU A 186 13.12 8.21 -9.35
N ILE A 187 12.06 8.99 -9.56
CA ILE A 187 11.23 8.91 -10.77
C ILE A 187 11.29 10.28 -11.42
N GLU A 188 12.04 10.39 -12.51
CA GLU A 188 12.37 11.67 -13.16
C GLU A 188 11.22 12.16 -14.07
N ASP A 189 10.45 11.22 -14.65
CA ASP A 189 9.61 11.45 -15.83
C ASP A 189 8.10 11.60 -15.57
N TYR A 190 7.69 12.30 -14.50
CA TYR A 190 6.26 12.66 -14.35
C TYR A 190 6.06 14.17 -14.19
N GLU A 191 4.94 14.71 -14.67
CA GLU A 191 4.61 16.14 -14.47
C GLU A 191 3.85 16.32 -13.14
N CYS A 192 4.36 17.17 -12.22
CA CYS A 192 3.59 17.72 -11.08
C CYS A 192 3.43 19.22 -11.35
N ARG A 193 2.19 19.73 -11.45
CA ARG A 193 1.89 21.16 -11.70
C ARG A 193 1.16 21.83 -10.54
N CYS A 194 1.22 21.25 -9.35
CA CYS A 194 0.34 21.63 -8.27
C CYS A 194 0.93 22.56 -7.21
N ASP A 195 2.22 22.88 -7.28
CA ASP A 195 2.99 23.74 -6.35
C ASP A 195 2.91 23.40 -4.85
N GLU A 196 2.10 22.42 -4.46
CA GLU A 196 1.81 22.03 -3.09
C GLU A 196 2.28 20.59 -2.77
N CYS A 197 2.66 19.80 -3.78
CA CYS A 197 3.15 18.42 -3.59
C CYS A 197 4.58 18.42 -2.99
N PRO A 198 4.98 17.39 -2.22
CA PRO A 198 6.35 17.23 -1.71
C PRO A 198 7.43 17.30 -2.80
N ARG A 199 7.09 16.98 -4.06
CA ARG A 199 7.99 17.18 -5.20
C ARG A 199 8.15 18.66 -5.56
N CYS A 200 7.06 19.41 -5.71
CA CYS A 200 7.08 20.83 -6.04
C CYS A 200 7.73 21.66 -4.91
N ASN A 201 7.48 21.27 -3.66
CA ASN A 201 8.06 21.92 -2.47
C ASN A 201 9.47 21.41 -2.09
N GLY A 202 10.09 20.55 -2.91
CA GLY A 202 11.48 20.10 -2.70
C GLY A 202 11.70 18.98 -1.68
N TYR A 203 10.74 18.69 -0.78
CA TYR A 203 10.81 17.61 0.23
C TYR A 203 11.12 16.21 -0.32
N LEU A 204 10.72 15.94 -1.57
CA LEU A 204 10.90 14.63 -2.18
C LEU A 204 12.37 14.34 -2.52
N ARG A 205 13.13 15.32 -3.03
CA ARG A 205 14.52 15.09 -3.50
C ARG A 205 15.47 14.70 -2.37
N GLU A 206 15.43 15.44 -1.25
CA GLU A 206 16.31 15.17 -0.09
C GLU A 206 16.02 13.77 0.49
N SER A 207 14.75 13.40 0.66
CA SER A 207 14.37 12.06 1.13
C SER A 207 14.74 10.93 0.15
N GLN A 208 14.74 11.21 -1.16
CA GLN A 208 15.16 10.26 -2.20
C GLN A 208 16.67 10.07 -2.29
N GLU A 209 17.46 11.14 -2.12
CA GLU A 209 18.93 11.05 -2.03
C GLU A 209 19.33 10.15 -0.86
N ILE A 210 18.70 10.35 0.30
CA ILE A 210 18.85 9.52 1.49
C ILE A 210 18.56 8.04 1.16
N TYR A 211 17.47 7.75 0.46
CA TYR A 211 17.16 6.39 0.03
C TYR A 211 18.22 5.81 -0.93
N GLY A 212 18.69 6.60 -1.90
CA GLY A 212 19.77 6.20 -2.81
C GLY A 212 21.05 5.81 -2.06
N TYR A 213 21.42 6.61 -1.06
CA TYR A 213 22.55 6.31 -0.18
C TYR A 213 22.31 5.06 0.69
N GLN A 214 21.14 4.92 1.30
CA GLN A 214 20.78 3.75 2.12
C GLN A 214 20.78 2.45 1.30
N LYS A 215 20.22 2.47 0.09
CA LYS A 215 20.23 1.34 -0.84
C LYS A 215 21.65 0.95 -1.23
N LYS A 216 22.51 1.93 -1.52
CA LYS A 216 23.93 1.71 -1.83
C LYS A 216 24.67 1.10 -0.63
N ILE A 217 24.44 1.61 0.58
CA ILE A 217 25.01 1.04 1.82
C ILE A 217 24.56 -0.42 1.99
N TRP A 218 23.27 -0.72 1.84
CA TRP A 218 22.75 -2.08 1.96
C TRP A 218 23.35 -3.03 0.92
N GLN A 219 23.45 -2.61 -0.34
CA GLN A 219 24.09 -3.39 -1.41
C GLN A 219 25.56 -3.68 -1.10
N LEU A 220 26.30 -2.67 -0.64
CA LEU A 220 27.71 -2.81 -0.26
C LEU A 220 27.88 -3.72 0.97
N GLN A 221 26.97 -3.67 1.94
CA GLN A 221 26.96 -4.57 3.10
C GLN A 221 26.71 -6.02 2.69
N LYS A 222 25.72 -6.25 1.81
CA LYS A 222 25.43 -7.58 1.26
C LYS A 222 26.61 -8.13 0.45
N ALA A 223 27.24 -7.30 -0.38
CA ALA A 223 28.46 -7.66 -1.10
C ALA A 223 29.59 -8.03 -0.13
N ASN A 224 29.82 -7.23 0.92
CA ASN A 224 30.86 -7.51 1.93
C ASN A 224 30.60 -8.82 2.68
N GLN A 225 29.34 -9.15 2.99
CA GLN A 225 28.97 -10.43 3.59
C GLN A 225 29.26 -11.62 2.66
N GLY A 226 29.04 -11.46 1.36
CA GLY A 226 29.40 -12.46 0.34
C GLY A 226 30.92 -12.68 0.27
N PHE A 227 31.72 -11.61 0.25
CA PHE A 227 33.18 -11.70 0.27
C PHE A 227 33.71 -12.39 1.55
N LYS A 228 33.14 -12.09 2.73
CA LYS A 228 33.55 -12.76 3.97
C LYS A 228 33.32 -14.28 3.97
N GLN A 229 32.41 -14.78 3.13
CA GLN A 229 32.12 -16.21 2.99
C GLN A 229 33.02 -16.91 1.95
N GLN A 230 33.60 -16.18 1.00
CA GLN A 230 34.56 -16.68 0.02
C GLN A 230 36.00 -16.59 0.55
N LYS A 231 36.36 -17.43 1.52
CA LYS A 231 37.76 -17.52 1.99
C LYS A 231 38.66 -18.11 0.90
N GLY A 232 39.35 -17.26 0.14
CA GLY A 232 40.29 -17.70 -0.90
C GLY A 232 41.17 -16.60 -1.53
N GLY A 233 42.03 -15.97 -0.73
CA GLY A 233 43.37 -15.53 -1.16
C GLY A 233 43.55 -14.71 -2.46
N LEU A 234 42.82 -13.61 -2.68
CA LEU A 234 43.26 -12.45 -3.49
C LEU A 234 42.43 -11.17 -3.22
N GLU A 235 41.55 -11.21 -2.21
CA GLU A 235 40.43 -10.27 -2.04
C GLU A 235 40.69 -9.12 -1.05
N SER A 236 41.84 -9.09 -0.36
CA SER A 236 42.08 -8.12 0.74
C SER A 236 41.99 -6.66 0.29
N LYS A 237 42.56 -6.30 -0.88
CA LYS A 237 42.49 -4.94 -1.43
C LYS A 237 41.09 -4.55 -1.91
N GLN A 238 40.29 -5.51 -2.37
CA GLN A 238 38.91 -5.24 -2.80
C GLN A 238 37.98 -5.07 -1.59
N GLN A 239 38.19 -5.90 -0.56
CA GLN A 239 37.48 -5.81 0.72
C GLN A 239 37.80 -4.50 1.45
N GLU A 240 39.06 -4.08 1.48
CA GLU A 240 39.48 -2.80 2.07
C GLU A 240 38.88 -1.59 1.33
N LYS A 241 38.83 -1.61 -0.01
CA LYS A 241 38.14 -0.58 -0.80
C LYS A 241 36.65 -0.52 -0.48
N LEU A 242 36.01 -1.68 -0.29
CA LEU A 242 34.60 -1.80 0.04
C LEU A 242 34.29 -1.27 1.45
N GLU A 243 35.14 -1.58 2.43
CA GLU A 243 35.01 -1.09 3.81
C GLU A 243 35.25 0.43 3.90
N ASN A 244 36.21 0.96 3.15
CA ASN A 244 36.42 2.41 3.03
C ASN A 244 35.24 3.13 2.38
N ALA A 245 34.62 2.54 1.35
CA ALA A 245 33.40 3.08 0.74
C ALA A 245 32.22 3.07 1.73
N LEU A 246 32.06 1.99 2.50
CA LEU A 246 31.06 1.89 3.57
C LEU A 246 31.29 2.93 4.67
N GLY A 247 32.55 3.18 5.06
CA GLY A 247 32.93 4.19 6.05
C GLY A 247 32.55 5.61 5.63
N LYS A 248 32.88 6.00 4.40
CA LYS A 248 32.53 7.31 3.84
C LYS A 248 31.02 7.53 3.76
N LEU A 249 30.27 6.50 3.36
CA LEU A 249 28.80 6.57 3.28
C LEU A 249 28.12 6.63 4.66
N ARG A 250 28.65 5.92 5.67
CA ARG A 250 28.16 6.00 7.06
C ARG A 250 28.38 7.38 7.70
N LEU A 251 29.51 8.02 7.41
CA LEU A 251 29.81 9.39 7.86
C LEU A 251 28.80 10.40 7.27
N PHE A 252 28.53 10.31 5.96
CA PHE A 252 27.52 11.14 5.30
C PHE A 252 26.11 10.95 5.92
N ASN A 253 25.73 9.70 6.22
CA ASN A 253 24.45 9.37 6.85
C ASN A 253 24.34 9.80 8.33
N LYS A 254 25.46 10.14 9.01
CA LYS A 254 25.45 10.72 10.36
C LYS A 254 25.30 12.24 10.34
N THR A 255 25.83 12.90 9.31
CA THR A 255 25.74 14.37 9.15
C THR A 255 24.33 14.79 8.76
N VAL A 256 23.62 13.96 7.98
CA VAL A 256 22.21 14.12 7.69
C VAL A 256 21.43 13.35 8.78
N LYS A 257 20.78 14.03 9.73
CA LYS A 257 20.02 13.39 10.83
C LYS A 257 18.89 12.51 10.27
N ILE A 258 19.14 11.23 10.03
CA ILE A 258 18.17 10.32 9.41
C ILE A 258 17.72 9.26 10.40
N VAL A 259 16.41 9.28 10.63
CA VAL A 259 15.64 8.37 11.49
C VAL A 259 15.86 6.92 11.05
N GLU A 260 16.26 6.09 12.00
CA GLU A 260 16.44 4.65 11.83
C GLU A 260 15.15 4.00 11.30
N LEU A 261 15.22 3.45 10.09
CA LEU A 261 14.19 2.62 9.48
C LEU A 261 14.38 1.16 9.92
N GLN A 262 14.09 0.88 11.18
CA GLN A 262 13.88 -0.48 11.67
C GLN A 262 12.58 -0.53 12.48
N ASN A 263 11.51 -0.96 11.80
CA ASN A 263 10.26 -1.61 12.25
C ASN A 263 9.04 -1.11 11.46
#